data_AF-A0A959JWL4-F1
#
_entry.id   AF-A0A959JWL4-F1
#
_cell.length_a   1.000
_cell.length_b   1.000
_cell.length_c   1.000
_cell.angle_alpha   90.00
_cell.angle_beta   90.00
_cell.angle_gamma   90.00
#
_symmetry.space_group_name_H-M   'P 1'
#
loop_
_entity.id
_entity.type
_entity.pdbx_description
1 polymer ?
#
loop_
_entity_poly.entity_id
_entity_poly.type
_entity_poly.pdbx_seq_one_letter_code
_entity_poly.pdbx_strand_id
1 'polypeptide(L)' 'PADWKDGEDVVILPSVSDEEAKAKFPKGFTVIKPYLRMTPDPK' A
#
# COMPACT_ATOMS: atom_id res chain seq x y z
N PRO A 1 -4.36 3.02 -7.69
CA PRO A 1 -5.70 3.65 -7.82
C PRO A 1 -6.06 3.80 -9.30
N ALA A 2 -7.33 4.02 -9.64
CA ALA A 2 -7.79 4.10 -11.03
C ALA A 2 -7.08 5.20 -11.86
N ASP A 3 -6.59 6.25 -11.21
CA ASP A 3 -5.81 7.36 -11.76
C ASP A 3 -4.42 7.47 -11.08
N TRP A 4 -3.75 6.35 -10.81
CA TRP A 4 -2.45 6.39 -10.13
C TRP A 4 -1.37 7.08 -10.97
N LYS A 5 -0.71 8.08 -10.39
CA LYS A 5 0.50 8.72 -10.93
C LYS A 5 1.73 8.27 -10.12
N ASP A 6 2.87 8.19 -10.80
CA ASP A 6 4.17 7.89 -10.18
C ASP A 6 4.43 8.84 -9.00
N GLY A 7 4.51 8.29 -7.79
CA GLY A 7 4.66 9.05 -6.54
C GLY A 7 3.39 9.21 -5.67
N GLU A 8 2.22 8.77 -6.13
CA GLU A 8 0.99 8.73 -5.31
C GLU A 8 0.81 7.39 -4.58
N ASP A 9 -0.14 7.34 -3.64
CA ASP A 9 -0.44 6.13 -2.87
C ASP A 9 -0.80 4.93 -3.76
N VAL A 10 -0.02 3.85 -3.62
CA VAL A 10 -0.24 2.56 -4.26
C VAL A 10 -1.16 1.70 -3.40
N VAL A 11 -1.92 0.82 -4.05
CA VAL A 11 -2.76 -0.16 -3.34
C VAL A 11 -1.91 -1.41 -3.08
N ILE A 12 -1.84 -1.84 -1.82
CA ILE A 12 -1.20 -3.10 -1.46
C ILE A 12 -2.12 -4.23 -1.87
N LEU A 13 -1.58 -5.16 -2.66
CA LEU A 13 -2.28 -6.37 -3.06
C LEU A 13 -2.73 -7.16 -1.82
N PRO A 14 -3.96 -7.68 -1.79
CA PRO A 14 -4.46 -8.47 -0.67
C PRO A 14 -3.70 -9.79 -0.47
N SER A 15 -2.90 -10.21 -1.46
CA SER A 15 -1.98 -11.35 -1.34
C SER A 15 -0.74 -11.05 -0.48
N VAL A 16 -0.45 -9.79 -0.17
CA VAL A 16 0.67 -9.39 0.68
C VAL A 16 0.20 -9.37 2.13
N SER A 17 0.83 -10.20 2.96
CA SER A 17 0.59 -10.23 4.40
C SER A 17 1.03 -8.92 5.07
N ASP A 18 0.36 -8.56 6.16
CA ASP A 18 0.63 -7.34 6.92
C ASP A 18 2.10 -7.23 7.39
N GLU A 19 2.76 -8.36 7.66
CA GLU A 19 4.18 -8.43 8.03
C GLU A 19 5.11 -8.07 6.87
N GLU A 20 4.86 -8.62 5.67
CA GLU A 20 5.61 -8.25 4.46
C GLU A 20 5.34 -6.80 4.06
N ALA A 21 4.10 -6.33 4.22
CA ALA A 21 3.75 -4.94 3.99
C ALA A 21 4.50 -4.01 4.95
N LYS A 22 4.61 -4.35 6.24
CA LYS A 22 5.42 -3.57 7.20
C LYS A 22 6.91 -3.57 6.84
N ALA A 23 7.44 -4.70 6.36
CA ALA A 23 8.85 -4.81 5.97
C ALA A 23 9.15 -4.02 4.68
N LYS A 24 8.27 -4.08 3.68
CA LYS A 24 8.44 -3.39 2.39
C LYS A 24 8.04 -1.92 2.42
N PHE A 25 7.08 -1.56 3.27
CA PHE A 25 6.55 -0.20 3.41
C PHE A 25 6.79 0.30 4.84
N PRO A 26 8.04 0.67 5.20
CA PRO A 26 8.37 1.18 6.52
C PRO A 26 7.69 2.53 6.83
N LYS A 27 7.25 3.26 5.79
CA LYS A 27 6.44 4.49 5.90
C LYS A 27 5.02 4.24 6.42
N GLY A 28 4.61 2.97 6.53
CA GLY A 28 3.28 2.56 6.97
C GLY A 28 2.28 2.45 5.82
N PHE A 29 1.13 1.85 6.12
CA PHE A 29 0.02 1.73 5.18
C PHE A 29 -1.30 2.04 5.88
N THR A 30 -2.19 2.68 5.16
CA THR A 30 -3.53 3.05 5.61
C THR A 30 -4.53 1.99 5.13
N VAL A 31 -5.22 1.37 6.07
CA VAL A 31 -6.27 0.39 5.77
C VAL A 31 -7.60 1.13 5.65
N ILE A 32 -8.05 1.37 4.41
CA ILE A 32 -9.38 1.97 4.16
C ILE A 32 -10.45 0.90 4.24
N LYS A 33 -10.16 -0.29 3.69
CA LYS A 33 -11.02 -1.49 3.75
C LYS A 33 -10.13 -2.73 3.94
N PRO A 34 -10.65 -3.86 4.43
CA PRO A 34 -9.85 -5.08 4.63
C PRO A 34 -9.11 -5.55 3.37
N TYR A 35 -9.66 -5.27 2.18
CA TYR A 35 -9.06 -5.55 0.88
C TYR A 35 -8.42 -4.32 0.20
N LEU A 36 -8.58 -3.12 0.78
CA LEU A 36 -8.11 -1.86 0.21
C LEU A 36 -7.17 -1.18 1.21
N ARG A 37 -5.91 -1.57 1.12
CA ARG A 37 -4.79 -0.99 1.86
C ARG A 37 -4.05 -0.07 0.91
N MET A 38 -3.81 1.17 1.31
CA MET A 38 -3.04 2.15 0.53
C MET A 38 -1.74 2.46 1.25
N THR A 39 -0.66 2.60 0.50
CA THR A 39 0.66 2.96 1.04
C THR A 39 1.32 3.95 0.09
N PRO A 40 2.04 4.95 0.60
CA PRO A 40 2.78 5.87 -0.25
C PRO A 40 3.82 5.09 -1.08
N ASP A 41 3.95 5.45 -2.36
CA ASP A 41 4.90 4.80 -3.25
C ASP A 41 6.33 4.83 -2.65
N PRO A 42 7.04 3.69 -2.61
CA PRO A 42 8.31 3.57 -1.90
C PRO A 42 9.51 4.19 -2.63
N LYS A 43 9.31 4.99 -3.69
CA LYS A 43 10.41 5.68 -4.38
C LYS A 43 11.36 6.40 -3.42
#